data_AF-A0A369QID6-F1
#
_entry.id   AF-A0A369QID6-F1
#
_cell.length_a   1.000
_cell.length_b   1.000
_cell.length_c   1.000
_cell.angle_alpha   90.00
_cell.angle_beta   90.00
_cell.angle_gamma   90.00
#
_symmetry.space_group_name_H-M   'P 1'
#
loop_
_entity.id
_entity.type
_entity.pdbx_description
1 polymer ?
#
loop_
_entity_poly.entity_id
_entity_poly.type
_entity_poly.pdbx_seq_one_letter_code
_entity_poly.pdbx_strand_id
1 'polypeptide(L)'
;MSIASLWEIAIKVSLGKLELKTPFNQVSRQIEENGFGVLPVTFADTLTLSTLPYHHKDPFDRIIIVQGFNNGLPIISRDENFNLYKATVLW
;
A
#
# COMPACT_ATOMS: atom_id res chain seq x y z
N MET A 1 -6.61 3.29 2.98
CA MET A 1 -5.76 2.11 2.71
C MET A 1 -5.50 2.03 1.21
N SER A 2 -4.24 1.87 0.79
CA SER A 2 -3.90 1.66 -0.62
C SER A 2 -4.47 0.33 -1.13
N ILE A 3 -5.02 0.31 -2.36
CA ILE A 3 -5.39 -0.94 -3.03
C ILE A 3 -4.17 -1.84 -3.29
N ALA A 4 -2.95 -1.30 -3.37
CA ALA A 4 -1.74 -2.10 -3.52
C ALA A 4 -1.46 -2.96 -2.29
N SER A 5 -1.74 -2.45 -1.07
CA SER A 5 -1.65 -3.24 0.15
C SER A 5 -2.64 -4.42 0.13
N LEU A 6 -3.87 -4.19 -0.36
CA LEU A 6 -4.86 -5.27 -0.52
C LEU A 6 -4.43 -6.30 -1.56
N TRP A 7 -3.80 -5.86 -2.64
CA TRP A 7 -3.24 -6.74 -3.65
C TRP A 7 -2.12 -7.63 -3.08
N GLU A 8 -1.20 -7.04 -2.31
CA GLU A 8 -0.13 -7.81 -1.64
C GLU A 8 -0.71 -8.84 -0.64
N ILE A 9 -1.72 -8.45 0.15
CA ILE A 9 -2.44 -9.35 1.06
C ILE A 9 -3.09 -10.50 0.28
N ALA A 10 -3.78 -10.23 -0.83
CA ALA A 10 -4.42 -11.25 -1.66
C ALA A 10 -3.43 -12.29 -2.18
N ILE A 11 -2.25 -11.83 -2.62
CA ILE A 11 -1.16 -12.71 -3.09
C ILE A 11 -0.61 -13.54 -1.94
N LYS A 12 -0.35 -12.94 -0.77
CA LYS A 12 0.16 -13.68 0.40
C LYS A 12 -0.83 -14.75 0.86
N VAL A 13 -2.13 -14.46 0.83
CA VAL A 13 -3.20 -15.42 1.14
C VAL A 13 -3.23 -16.55 0.12
N SER A 14 -3.18 -16.26 -1.19
CA SER A 14 -3.22 -17.30 -2.23
C SER A 14 -1.98 -18.21 -2.21
N LEU A 15 -0.84 -17.68 -1.78
CA LEU A 15 0.41 -18.44 -1.59
C LEU A 15 0.49 -19.17 -0.24
N GLY A 16 -0.53 -19.04 0.64
CA GLY A 16 -0.50 -19.62 1.99
C GLY A 16 0.56 -18.99 2.92
N LYS A 17 1.10 -17.82 2.57
CA LYS A 17 2.09 -17.08 3.38
C LYS A 17 1.44 -16.21 4.45
N LEU A 18 0.13 -16.00 4.36
CA LEU A 18 -0.66 -15.24 5.32
C LEU A 18 -2.00 -15.94 5.54
N GLU A 19 -2.24 -16.36 6.77
CA GLU A 19 -3.53 -16.88 7.20
C GLU A 19 -4.35 -15.75 7.82
N LEU A 20 -5.55 -15.53 7.27
CA LEU A 20 -6.50 -14.56 7.81
C LEU A 20 -7.51 -15.29 8.69
N LYS A 21 -7.92 -14.63 9.79
CA LYS A 21 -9.01 -15.14 10.66
C LYS A 21 -10.37 -15.17 9.95
N THR A 22 -10.50 -14.43 8.87
CA THR A 22 -11.71 -14.34 8.05
C THR A 22 -11.36 -14.56 6.58
N PRO A 23 -12.27 -15.12 5.78
CA PRO A 23 -12.09 -15.22 4.33
C PRO A 23 -11.73 -13.88 3.68
N PHE A 24 -10.84 -13.90 2.69
CA PHE A 24 -10.36 -12.67 2.05
C PHE A 24 -11.49 -11.82 1.43
N ASN A 25 -12.55 -12.47 0.90
CA ASN A 25 -13.72 -11.78 0.36
C ASN A 25 -14.54 -11.00 1.42
N GLN A 26 -14.25 -11.17 2.72
CA GLN A 26 -14.86 -10.40 3.81
C GLN A 26 -13.98 -9.24 4.29
N VAL A 27 -12.75 -9.09 3.77
CA VAL A 27 -11.83 -8.03 4.17
C VAL A 27 -12.39 -6.64 3.82
N SER A 28 -13.14 -6.51 2.72
CA SER A 28 -13.80 -5.24 2.35
C SER A 28 -14.73 -4.72 3.44
N ARG A 29 -15.50 -5.62 4.07
CA ARG A 29 -16.38 -5.28 5.18
C ARG A 29 -15.59 -4.80 6.40
N GLN A 30 -14.48 -5.47 6.72
CA GLN A 30 -13.63 -5.05 7.84
C GLN A 30 -13.00 -3.67 7.59
N ILE A 31 -12.60 -3.38 6.36
CA ILE A 31 -12.07 -2.06 5.98
C ILE A 31 -13.11 -0.97 6.26
N GLU A 32 -14.35 -1.19 5.81
CA GLU A 32 -15.45 -0.26 6.01
C GLU A 32 -15.83 -0.12 7.50
N GLU A 33 -15.97 -1.23 8.24
CA GLU A 33 -16.30 -1.24 9.66
C GLU A 33 -15.25 -0.54 10.54
N ASN A 34 -13.97 -0.54 10.12
CA ASN A 34 -12.90 0.18 10.78
C ASN A 34 -12.75 1.64 10.30
N GLY A 35 -13.65 2.13 9.44
CA GLY A 35 -13.64 3.51 8.94
C GLY A 35 -12.56 3.81 7.91
N PHE A 36 -11.94 2.78 7.31
CA PHE A 36 -10.96 2.97 6.25
C PHE A 36 -11.65 3.09 4.88
N GLY A 37 -11.19 4.04 4.07
CA GLY A 37 -11.46 4.06 2.63
C GLY A 37 -10.40 3.28 1.85
N VAL A 38 -10.77 2.74 0.69
CA VAL A 38 -9.82 2.18 -0.28
C VAL A 38 -9.38 3.28 -1.25
N LEU A 39 -8.08 3.45 -1.41
CA LEU A 39 -7.48 4.44 -2.31
C LEU A 39 -7.12 3.77 -3.65
N PRO A 40 -7.82 4.10 -4.75
CA PRO A 40 -7.55 3.52 -6.05
C PRO A 40 -6.22 4.04 -6.64
N VAL A 41 -5.58 3.23 -7.48
CA VAL A 41 -4.44 3.70 -8.28
C VAL A 41 -4.98 4.53 -9.45
N THR A 42 -4.41 5.70 -9.64
CA THR A 42 -4.77 6.65 -10.70
C THR A 42 -3.65 6.76 -11.73
N PHE A 43 -3.92 7.38 -12.88
CA PHE A 43 -2.86 7.70 -13.85
C PHE A 43 -1.84 8.71 -13.29
N ALA A 44 -2.25 9.61 -12.38
CA ALA A 44 -1.31 10.52 -11.73
C ALA A 44 -0.26 9.75 -10.88
N ASP A 45 -0.66 8.63 -10.26
CA ASP A 45 0.26 7.77 -9.53
C ASP A 45 1.31 7.14 -10.45
N THR A 46 0.94 6.77 -11.68
CA THR A 46 1.88 6.18 -12.65
C THR A 46 2.89 7.21 -13.18
N LEU A 47 2.48 8.48 -13.33
CA LEU A 47 3.38 9.58 -13.69
C LEU A 47 4.44 9.79 -12.61
N THR A 48 4.04 9.92 -11.34
CA THR A 48 4.99 10.05 -10.22
C THR A 48 5.88 8.81 -10.12
N LEU A 49 5.31 7.61 -10.27
CA LEU A 49 6.05 6.34 -10.22
C LEU A 49 7.16 6.25 -11.28
N SER A 50 6.92 6.78 -12.48
CA SER A 50 7.89 6.75 -13.59
C SER A 50 9.20 7.46 -13.27
N THR A 51 9.17 8.41 -12.33
CA THR A 51 10.34 9.21 -11.91
C THR A 51 10.82 8.86 -10.50
N LEU A 52 10.13 7.95 -9.82
CA LEU A 52 10.42 7.56 -8.44
C LEU A 52 11.77 6.80 -8.35
N PRO A 53 12.71 7.23 -7.49
CA PRO A 53 13.97 6.53 -7.27
C PRO A 53 13.81 5.04 -6.92
N TYR A 54 14.83 4.25 -7.27
CA TYR A 54 14.86 2.81 -6.99
C TYR A 54 15.55 2.52 -5.65
N HIS A 55 14.79 2.61 -4.56
CA HIS A 55 15.19 2.11 -3.24
C HIS A 55 14.42 0.85 -2.83
N HIS A 56 13.16 0.69 -3.27
CA HIS A 56 12.43 -0.59 -3.20
C HIS A 56 12.46 -1.34 -4.54
N LYS A 57 12.50 -2.67 -4.45
CA LYS A 57 12.31 -3.57 -5.61
C LYS A 57 10.85 -3.99 -5.78
N ASP A 58 10.08 -4.01 -4.70
CA ASP A 58 8.67 -4.40 -4.75
C ASP A 58 7.83 -3.31 -5.44
N PRO A 59 7.10 -3.62 -6.52
CA PRO A 59 6.21 -2.66 -7.17
C PRO A 59 5.08 -2.15 -6.26
N PHE A 60 4.61 -2.93 -5.28
CA PHE A 60 3.53 -2.52 -4.39
C PHE A 60 3.97 -1.43 -3.42
N ASP A 61 5.16 -1.57 -2.81
CA ASP A 61 5.73 -0.53 -1.95
C ASP A 61 5.93 0.77 -2.71
N ARG A 62 6.42 0.69 -3.96
CA ARG A 62 6.60 1.86 -4.81
C ARG A 62 5.26 2.55 -5.13
N ILE A 63 4.19 1.79 -5.35
CA ILE A 63 2.84 2.36 -5.53
C ILE A 63 2.34 3.02 -4.22
N ILE A 64 2.56 2.39 -3.07
CA ILE A 64 2.16 2.96 -1.77
C ILE A 64 2.88 4.29 -1.53
N ILE A 65 4.16 4.38 -1.87
CA ILE A 65 4.95 5.62 -1.76
C ILE A 65 4.36 6.74 -2.61
N VAL A 66 4.09 6.48 -3.90
CA VAL A 66 3.56 7.54 -4.79
C VAL A 66 2.15 7.95 -4.42
N GLN A 67 1.31 7.03 -3.96
CA GLN A 67 -0.02 7.37 -3.46
C GLN A 67 0.08 8.22 -2.19
N GLY A 68 1.03 7.94 -1.30
CA GLY A 68 1.33 8.79 -0.14
C GLY A 68 1.71 10.22 -0.57
N PHE A 69 2.61 10.35 -1.55
CA PHE A 69 3.01 11.65 -2.08
C PHE A 69 1.89 12.42 -2.75
N ASN A 70 1.20 11.80 -3.69
CA ASN A 70 0.18 12.46 -4.49
C ASN A 70 -1.04 12.90 -3.66
N ASN A 71 -1.29 12.23 -2.53
CA ASN A 71 -2.41 12.54 -1.64
C ASN A 71 -2.00 13.28 -0.36
N GLY A 72 -0.70 13.56 -0.17
CA GLY A 72 -0.19 14.18 1.06
C GLY A 72 -0.46 13.37 2.32
N LEU A 73 -0.51 12.04 2.20
CA LEU A 73 -0.84 11.13 3.29
C LEU A 73 0.44 10.55 3.91
N PRO A 74 0.53 10.46 5.25
CA PRO A 74 1.60 9.71 5.89
C PRO A 74 1.46 8.21 5.59
N ILE A 75 2.59 7.54 5.48
CA ILE A 75 2.66 6.10 5.23
C ILE A 75 2.89 5.40 6.56
N ILE A 76 2.08 4.40 6.89
CA ILE A 76 2.32 3.54 8.05
C ILE A 76 3.14 2.34 7.57
N SER A 77 4.40 2.25 7.97
CA SER A 77 5.29 1.15 7.59
C SER A 77 6.38 0.93 8.63
N ARG A 78 6.81 -0.33 8.77
CA ARG A 78 8.00 -0.71 9.55
C ARG A 78 9.29 -0.71 8.73
N ASP A 79 9.19 -0.53 7.41
CA ASP A 79 10.35 -0.56 6.53
C ASP A 79 11.05 0.81 6.50
N GLU A 80 12.27 0.84 7.01
CA GLU A 80 13.10 2.05 7.09
C GLU A 80 13.45 2.63 5.72
N ASN A 81 13.41 1.83 4.65
CA ASN A 81 13.70 2.30 3.29
C ASN A 81 12.67 3.31 2.79
N PHE A 82 11.47 3.39 3.39
CA PHE A 82 10.50 4.43 3.07
C PHE A 82 11.04 5.84 3.39
N ASN A 83 11.93 5.97 4.39
CA ASN A 83 12.55 7.24 4.73
C ASN A 83 13.48 7.77 3.63
N LEU A 84 14.05 6.89 2.79
CA LEU A 84 14.93 7.27 1.68
C LEU A 84 14.18 8.08 0.61
N TYR A 85 12.85 7.96 0.57
CA TYR A 85 12.00 8.72 -0.33
C TYR A 85 11.63 10.10 0.21
N LYS A 86 12.01 10.44 1.45
CA LYS A 86 11.54 11.64 2.17
C LYS A 86 10.01 11.67 2.37
N ALA A 87 9.39 10.50 2.42
CA ALA A 87 7.99 10.38 2.80
C ALA A 87 7.83 10.56 4.32
N THR A 88 6.68 11.08 4.74
CA THR A 88 6.30 11.08 6.16
C THR A 88 5.89 9.66 6.54
N VAL A 89 6.67 9.00 7.40
CA VAL A 89 6.41 7.63 7.85
C VAL A 89 5.98 7.64 9.33
N LEU A 90 4.93 6.89 9.65
CA LEU A 90 4.45 6.63 11.01
C LEU A 90 4.63 5.14 11.35
N TRP A 91 4.89 4.84 12.62
CA TRP A 91 5.08 3.47 13.12
C TRP A 91 4.38 3.24 14.45
#